data_AF-A0A1U8JWB4-F1
#
_entry.id   AF-A0A1U8JWB4-F1
#
_cell.length_a   1.000
_cell.length_b   1.000
_cell.length_c   1.000
_cell.angle_alpha   90.00
_cell.angle_beta   90.00
_cell.angle_gamma   90.00
#
_symmetry.space_group_name_H-M   'P 1'
#
loop_
_entity.id
_entity.type
_entity.pdbx_description
1 polymer ?
#
loop_
_entity_poly.entity_id
_entity_poly.type
_entity_poly.pdbx_seq_one_letter_code
_entity_poly.pdbx_strand_id
1 'polypeptide(L)'
;MKIQEAQDMVVLYDSLQLAHKCILNSFYGYVMRKGARWYLMEMAGVVTYTGAKIIQNARLLVEKIGKPLELDTDGIWCALLGSFPENFTFKTNDLKKKLTISYPCVMLNVDVARNNTNDQYQTLVNPVNKTYTTHSECSIEFEVDGPYKAMIIPASKEEGILIKKRYVVFNVDGTLAELKGFEIKRRGELKLIKIFQAELFDKFLNGSTLEECYSAVAVVANRWLDLLDQDLFFSPPDGGLDESNISLEEKLRRERSRERGLGVTRYEWVKTISKKKTIMVPLPGGG
;
A
#
# COMPACT_ATOMS: atom_id res chain seq x y z
N MET A 1 -30.18 4.26 -12.87
CA MET A 1 -29.87 3.18 -13.84
C MET A 1 -28.50 3.39 -14.46
N LYS A 2 -28.28 4.40 -15.33
CA LYS A 2 -26.97 4.64 -15.99
C LYS A 2 -25.77 4.84 -15.06
N ILE A 3 -25.95 5.49 -13.90
CA ILE A 3 -24.87 5.70 -12.92
C ILE A 3 -24.48 4.38 -12.25
N GLN A 4 -25.46 3.54 -11.90
CA GLN A 4 -25.21 2.25 -11.28
C GLN A 4 -24.49 1.32 -12.27
N GLU A 5 -24.96 1.26 -13.51
CA GLU A 5 -24.31 0.50 -14.58
C GLU A 5 -22.85 0.94 -14.76
N ALA A 6 -22.56 2.24 -14.73
CA ALA A 6 -21.19 2.74 -14.81
C ALA A 6 -20.33 2.31 -13.62
N GLN A 7 -20.87 2.35 -12.40
CA GLN A 7 -20.17 1.87 -11.20
C GLN A 7 -19.89 0.36 -11.26
N ASP A 8 -20.86 -0.43 -11.71
CA ASP A 8 -20.69 -1.88 -11.87
C ASP A 8 -19.62 -2.20 -12.93
N MET A 9 -19.57 -1.42 -14.02
CA MET A 9 -18.52 -1.56 -15.04
C MET A 9 -17.13 -1.18 -14.52
N VAL A 10 -17.00 -0.17 -13.66
CA VAL A 10 -15.72 0.17 -13.01
C VAL A 10 -15.22 -1.01 -12.18
N VAL A 11 -16.08 -1.58 -11.33
CA VAL A 11 -15.72 -2.75 -10.50
C VAL A 11 -15.34 -3.95 -11.37
N LEU A 12 -16.07 -4.19 -12.46
CA LEU A 12 -15.76 -5.28 -13.40
C LEU A 12 -14.40 -5.08 -14.05
N TYR A 13 -14.13 -3.90 -14.61
CA TYR A 13 -12.87 -3.63 -15.29
C TYR A 13 -11.69 -3.64 -14.33
N ASP A 14 -11.84 -3.09 -13.12
CA ASP A 14 -10.82 -3.19 -12.07
C ASP A 14 -10.51 -4.63 -11.68
N SER A 15 -11.54 -5.48 -11.58
CA SER A 15 -11.34 -6.89 -11.33
C SER A 15 -10.61 -7.59 -12.48
N LEU A 16 -10.97 -7.27 -13.73
CA LEU A 16 -10.35 -7.83 -14.92
C LEU A 16 -8.89 -7.41 -15.08
N GLN A 17 -8.57 -6.12 -14.92
CA GLN A 17 -7.18 -5.65 -15.02
C GLN A 17 -6.30 -6.26 -13.91
N LEU A 18 -6.81 -6.39 -12.69
CA LEU A 18 -6.09 -7.04 -11.59
C LEU A 18 -5.86 -8.54 -11.86
N ALA A 19 -6.85 -9.24 -12.42
CA ALA A 19 -6.69 -10.65 -12.80
C ALA A 19 -5.58 -10.82 -13.87
N HIS A 20 -5.59 -9.99 -14.91
CA HIS A 20 -4.54 -10.01 -15.94
C HIS A 20 -3.18 -9.60 -15.38
N LYS A 21 -3.12 -8.64 -14.45
CA LYS A 21 -1.88 -8.27 -13.74
C LYS A 21 -1.28 -9.47 -12.98
N CYS A 22 -2.11 -10.26 -12.30
CA CYS A 22 -1.65 -11.48 -11.64
C CYS A 22 -1.06 -12.49 -12.63
N ILE A 23 -1.70 -12.68 -13.79
CA ILE A 23 -1.19 -13.57 -14.85
C ILE A 23 0.13 -13.03 -15.41
N LEU A 24 0.19 -11.74 -15.74
CA LEU A 24 1.37 -11.07 -16.27
C LEU A 24 2.58 -11.23 -15.33
N ASN A 25 2.40 -10.91 -14.06
CA ASN A 25 3.44 -11.05 -13.03
C ASN A 25 3.83 -12.52 -12.80
N SER A 26 2.90 -13.46 -13.04
CA SER A 26 3.17 -14.89 -12.93
C SER A 26 4.07 -15.40 -14.05
N PHE A 27 4.12 -14.78 -15.23
CA PHE A 27 5.10 -15.17 -16.28
C PHE A 27 6.53 -14.98 -15.81
N TYR A 28 6.82 -13.84 -15.17
CA TYR A 28 8.13 -13.60 -14.55
C TYR A 28 8.41 -14.60 -13.42
N GLY A 29 7.45 -14.86 -12.52
CA GLY A 29 7.64 -15.85 -11.45
C GLY A 29 7.79 -17.29 -11.96
N TYR A 30 7.16 -17.62 -13.09
CA TYR A 30 7.15 -18.96 -13.66
C TYR A 30 8.53 -19.43 -14.09
N VAL A 31 9.36 -18.55 -14.67
CA VAL A 31 10.70 -18.92 -15.16
C VAL A 31 11.66 -19.34 -14.03
N MET A 32 11.33 -19.02 -12.77
CA MET A 32 12.07 -19.45 -11.58
C MET A 32 11.37 -20.58 -10.80
N ARG A 33 10.22 -21.07 -11.28
CA ARG A 33 9.46 -22.12 -10.59
C ARG A 33 10.13 -23.46 -10.82
N LYS A 34 10.46 -24.17 -9.72
CA LYS A 34 10.96 -25.55 -9.79
C LYS A 34 9.99 -26.45 -10.58
N GLY A 35 10.52 -27.18 -11.55
CA GLY A 35 9.73 -28.06 -12.44
C GLY A 35 8.99 -27.35 -13.57
N ALA A 36 9.21 -26.04 -13.77
CA ALA A 36 8.72 -25.34 -14.96
C ALA A 36 9.38 -25.90 -16.23
N ARG A 37 8.60 -26.00 -17.32
CA ARG A 37 9.11 -26.45 -18.63
C ARG A 37 10.12 -25.47 -19.21
N TRP A 38 9.92 -24.18 -18.93
CA TRP A 38 10.79 -23.08 -19.34
C TRP A 38 11.47 -22.44 -18.11
N TYR A 39 12.09 -23.28 -17.27
CA TYR A 39 12.90 -22.78 -16.16
C TYR A 39 14.19 -22.14 -16.69
N LEU A 40 14.46 -20.88 -16.33
CA LEU A 40 15.66 -20.15 -16.73
C LEU A 40 16.00 -19.06 -15.70
N MET A 41 17.04 -19.30 -14.90
CA MET A 41 17.42 -18.40 -13.79
C MET A 41 17.98 -17.07 -14.29
N GLU A 42 18.75 -17.15 -15.37
CA GLU A 42 19.42 -16.02 -16.00
C GLU A 42 18.41 -15.01 -16.52
N MET A 43 17.31 -15.46 -17.13
CA MET A 43 16.23 -14.58 -17.57
C MET A 43 15.63 -13.80 -16.41
N ALA A 44 15.32 -14.48 -15.30
CA ALA A 44 14.78 -13.80 -14.13
C ALA A 44 15.79 -12.82 -13.51
N GLY A 45 17.08 -13.16 -13.51
CA GLY A 45 18.16 -12.29 -13.04
C GLY A 45 18.33 -11.04 -13.90
N VAL A 46 18.25 -11.16 -15.24
CA VAL A 46 18.34 -10.01 -16.15
C VAL A 46 17.16 -9.06 -15.96
N VAL A 47 15.94 -9.60 -15.80
CA VAL A 47 14.74 -8.77 -15.55
C VAL A 47 14.87 -7.99 -14.24
N THR A 48 15.27 -8.65 -13.13
CA THR A 48 15.40 -7.96 -11.83
C THR A 48 16.52 -6.94 -11.82
N TYR A 49 17.67 -7.27 -12.42
CA TYR A 49 18.79 -6.34 -12.52
C TYR A 49 18.42 -5.10 -13.34
N THR A 50 17.76 -5.29 -14.49
CA THR A 50 17.34 -4.19 -15.36
C THR A 50 16.31 -3.31 -14.67
N GLY A 51 15.29 -3.90 -14.03
CA GLY A 51 14.29 -3.17 -13.26
C GLY A 51 14.91 -2.38 -12.09
N ALA A 52 15.83 -3.00 -11.35
CA ALA A 52 16.56 -2.32 -10.27
C ALA A 52 17.40 -1.14 -10.79
N LYS A 53 18.00 -1.27 -11.97
CA LYS A 53 18.78 -0.18 -12.58
C LYS A 53 17.88 0.98 -13.02
N ILE A 54 16.74 0.69 -13.64
CA ILE A 54 15.75 1.68 -14.06
C ILE A 54 15.26 2.49 -12.86
N ILE A 55 14.82 1.82 -11.79
CA ILE A 55 14.27 2.52 -10.61
C ILE A 55 15.35 3.32 -9.85
N GLN A 56 16.60 2.84 -9.84
CA GLN A 56 17.72 3.59 -9.26
C GLN A 56 18.02 4.86 -10.06
N ASN A 57 18.03 4.78 -11.39
CA ASN A 57 18.23 5.95 -12.25
C ASN A 57 17.10 6.97 -12.06
N ALA A 58 15.85 6.51 -12.06
CA ALA A 58 14.68 7.34 -11.78
C ALA A 58 14.79 8.04 -10.41
N ARG A 59 15.18 7.31 -9.36
CA ARG A 59 15.42 7.87 -8.03
C ARG A 59 16.48 8.98 -8.05
N LEU A 60 17.62 8.73 -8.71
CA LEU A 60 18.71 9.72 -8.79
C LEU A 60 18.27 10.99 -9.52
N LEU A 61 17.37 10.89 -10.50
CA LEU A 61 16.76 12.05 -11.15
C LEU A 61 15.82 12.78 -10.19
N VAL A 62 14.94 12.05 -9.50
CA VAL A 62 13.99 12.60 -8.51
C VAL A 62 14.72 13.31 -7.36
N GLU A 63 15.84 12.78 -6.86
CA GLU A 63 16.65 13.41 -5.80
C GLU A 63 17.21 14.79 -6.18
N LYS A 64 17.38 15.07 -7.48
CA LYS A 64 17.87 16.37 -7.96
C LYS A 64 16.78 17.44 -8.03
N ILE A 65 15.52 17.02 -8.15
CA ILE A 65 14.37 17.92 -8.37
C ILE A 65 13.38 17.94 -7.20
N GLY A 66 13.52 17.02 -6.25
CA GLY A 66 12.63 16.85 -5.12
C GLY A 66 13.19 15.86 -4.10
N LYS A 67 12.30 15.25 -3.32
CA LYS A 67 12.67 14.33 -2.24
C LYS A 67 12.01 12.96 -2.44
N PRO A 68 12.77 11.88 -2.69
CA PRO A 68 12.21 10.53 -2.63
C PRO A 68 11.86 10.19 -1.18
N LEU A 69 10.73 9.52 -0.99
CA LEU A 69 10.19 9.17 0.33
C LEU A 69 10.27 7.66 0.58
N GLU A 70 9.83 6.86 -0.39
CA GLU A 70 9.86 5.40 -0.34
C GLU A 70 10.07 4.83 -1.75
N LEU A 71 10.80 3.73 -1.86
CA LEU A 71 11.03 3.02 -3.12
C LEU A 71 10.66 1.55 -2.95
N ASP A 72 9.74 1.07 -3.78
CA ASP A 72 9.28 -0.33 -3.77
C ASP A 72 9.30 -0.92 -5.18
N THR A 73 10.31 -1.75 -5.46
CA THR A 73 10.46 -2.55 -6.69
C THR A 73 10.54 -1.73 -7.99
N ASP A 74 9.42 -1.16 -8.42
CA ASP A 74 9.17 -0.43 -9.66
C ASP A 74 8.49 0.94 -9.41
N GLY A 75 8.13 1.26 -8.16
CA GLY A 75 7.51 2.54 -7.79
C GLY A 75 8.40 3.41 -6.89
N ILE A 76 8.30 4.73 -7.07
CA ILE A 76 8.91 5.75 -6.21
C ILE A 76 7.82 6.67 -5.69
N TRP A 77 7.65 6.70 -4.37
CA TRP A 77 6.94 7.78 -3.71
C TRP A 77 7.88 8.96 -3.56
N CYS A 78 7.49 10.14 -4.01
CA CYS A 78 8.30 11.35 -3.90
C CYS A 78 7.47 12.59 -3.65
N ALA A 79 8.12 13.59 -3.06
CA ALA A 79 7.59 14.95 -2.94
C ALA A 79 8.36 15.86 -3.90
N LEU A 80 7.64 16.49 -4.82
CA LEU A 80 8.16 17.55 -5.68
C LEU A 80 7.75 18.92 -5.11
N LEU A 81 8.43 19.98 -5.54
CA LEU A 81 8.07 21.35 -5.14
C LEU A 81 6.69 21.72 -5.69
N GLY A 82 5.89 22.47 -4.94
CA GLY A 82 4.54 22.88 -5.39
C GLY A 82 4.52 23.79 -6.62
N SER A 83 5.66 24.39 -6.98
CA SER A 83 5.83 25.17 -8.21
C SER A 83 6.39 24.33 -9.38
N PHE A 84 6.62 23.03 -9.19
CA PHE A 84 7.15 22.16 -10.23
C PHE A 84 6.10 21.93 -11.33
N PRO A 85 6.48 21.88 -12.62
CA PRO A 85 5.52 21.65 -13.69
C PRO A 85 4.84 20.29 -13.58
N GLU A 86 3.50 20.28 -13.57
CA GLU A 86 2.69 19.07 -13.56
C GLU A 86 2.09 18.79 -14.95
N ASN A 87 0.82 19.15 -15.16
CA ASN A 87 0.07 18.76 -16.34
C ASN A 87 0.02 19.88 -17.39
N PHE A 88 0.30 19.53 -18.65
CA PHE A 88 0.17 20.43 -19.79
C PHE A 88 -0.84 19.87 -20.78
N THR A 89 -1.74 20.72 -21.28
CA THR A 89 -2.69 20.34 -22.34
C THR A 89 -2.33 21.02 -23.64
N PHE A 90 -1.91 20.24 -24.63
CA PHE A 90 -1.64 20.71 -25.99
C PHE A 90 -2.94 20.85 -26.79
N LYS A 91 -3.00 21.92 -27.58
CA LYS A 91 -4.03 22.11 -28.60
C LYS A 91 -3.60 21.39 -29.86
N THR A 92 -4.42 20.47 -30.35
CA THR A 92 -4.18 19.79 -31.63
C THR A 92 -4.95 20.50 -32.75
N ASN A 93 -4.64 20.16 -34.01
CA ASN A 93 -5.37 20.68 -35.18
C ASN A 93 -6.84 20.25 -35.18
N ASP A 94 -7.17 19.15 -34.48
CA ASP A 94 -8.54 18.76 -34.21
C ASP A 94 -8.99 19.38 -32.88
N LEU A 95 -9.87 20.39 -32.96
CA LEU A 95 -10.38 21.13 -31.80
C LEU A 95 -11.05 20.24 -30.74
N LYS A 96 -11.49 19.02 -31.10
CA LYS A 96 -12.10 18.06 -30.17
C LYS A 96 -11.08 17.17 -29.45
N LYS A 97 -9.85 17.06 -29.95
CA LYS A 97 -8.80 16.24 -29.35
C LYS A 97 -7.83 17.12 -28.56
N LYS A 98 -7.91 16.99 -27.24
CA LYS A 98 -6.94 17.56 -26.31
C LYS A 98 -5.94 16.48 -25.93
N LEU A 99 -4.66 16.79 -26.02
CA LEU A 99 -3.59 15.91 -25.54
C LEU A 99 -3.06 16.47 -24.23
N THR A 100 -3.32 15.77 -23.12
CA THR A 100 -2.78 16.14 -21.81
C THR A 100 -1.60 15.24 -21.49
N ILE A 101 -0.50 15.84 -21.05
CA ILE A 101 0.67 15.13 -20.55
C ILE A 101 0.91 15.47 -19.08
N SER A 102 1.49 14.52 -18.35
CA SER A 102 2.13 14.77 -17.06
C SER A 102 3.63 14.95 -17.30
N TYR A 103 4.15 16.16 -17.06
CA TYR A 103 5.56 16.47 -17.29
C TYR A 103 6.52 15.60 -16.45
N PRO A 104 6.28 15.32 -15.15
CA PRO A 104 7.12 14.40 -14.38
C PRO A 104 7.15 12.99 -15.01
N CYS A 105 6.00 12.51 -15.49
CA CYS A 105 5.86 11.22 -16.14
C CYS A 105 6.66 11.16 -17.46
N VAL A 106 6.42 12.12 -18.36
CA VAL A 106 7.10 12.19 -19.66
C VAL A 106 8.60 12.35 -19.48
N MET A 107 9.06 13.16 -18.52
CA MET A 107 10.47 13.33 -18.21
C MET A 107 11.13 11.99 -17.85
N LEU A 108 10.50 11.18 -16.99
CA LEU A 108 11.01 9.86 -16.64
C LEU A 108 10.97 8.90 -17.83
N ASN A 109 9.89 8.90 -18.62
CA ASN A 109 9.75 8.00 -19.78
C ASN A 109 10.76 8.31 -20.88
N VAL A 110 11.11 9.59 -21.09
CA VAL A 110 12.19 9.98 -22.01
C VAL A 110 13.56 9.47 -21.52
N ASP A 111 13.84 9.53 -20.22
CA ASP A 111 15.09 9.00 -19.67
C ASP A 111 15.15 7.46 -19.79
N VAL A 112 14.04 6.77 -19.50
CA VAL A 112 13.93 5.31 -19.69
C VAL A 112 14.15 4.95 -21.16
N ALA A 113 13.44 5.58 -22.10
CA ALA A 113 13.57 5.28 -23.52
C ALA A 113 15.02 5.48 -24.01
N ARG A 114 15.70 6.55 -23.57
CA ARG A 114 17.10 6.81 -23.96
C ARG A 114 18.07 5.75 -23.46
N ASN A 115 17.85 5.21 -22.27
CA ASN A 115 18.79 4.30 -21.61
C ASN A 115 18.43 2.81 -21.76
N ASN A 116 17.20 2.49 -22.19
CA ASN A 116 16.65 1.14 -22.14
C ASN A 116 15.96 0.68 -23.44
N THR A 117 16.05 1.45 -24.54
CA THR A 117 15.58 0.99 -25.85
C THR A 117 16.45 -0.14 -26.38
N ASN A 118 15.81 -1.21 -26.86
CA ASN A 118 16.48 -2.29 -27.56
C ASN A 118 16.47 -2.03 -29.07
N ASP A 119 17.58 -1.49 -29.60
CA ASP A 119 17.76 -1.22 -31.04
C ASP A 119 18.03 -2.48 -31.88
N GLN A 120 18.09 -3.65 -31.24
CA GLN A 120 18.45 -4.92 -31.88
C GLN A 120 17.25 -5.88 -31.98
N TYR A 121 16.02 -5.42 -31.71
CA TYR A 121 14.84 -6.28 -31.72
C TYR A 121 14.54 -6.77 -33.14
N GLN A 122 14.45 -8.09 -33.32
CA GLN A 122 14.20 -8.72 -34.62
C GLN A 122 12.83 -9.39 -34.67
N THR A 123 12.08 -9.15 -35.75
CA THR A 123 10.79 -9.81 -36.01
C THR A 123 10.86 -10.57 -37.33
N LEU A 124 10.32 -11.79 -37.34
CA LEU A 124 10.23 -12.61 -38.54
C LEU A 124 9.16 -12.03 -39.48
N VAL A 125 9.57 -11.63 -40.68
CA VAL A 125 8.66 -11.02 -41.68
C VAL A 125 8.31 -12.01 -42.79
N ASN A 126 9.24 -12.91 -43.14
CA ASN A 126 8.99 -13.97 -44.11
C ASN A 126 9.36 -15.33 -43.51
N PRO A 127 8.38 -16.15 -43.11
CA PRO A 127 8.64 -17.47 -42.53
C PRO A 127 9.27 -18.48 -43.50
N VAL A 128 9.00 -18.37 -44.80
CA VAL A 128 9.52 -19.29 -45.82
C VAL A 128 11.00 -19.04 -46.06
N ASN A 129 11.34 -17.77 -46.29
CA ASN A 129 12.72 -17.33 -46.56
C ASN A 129 13.53 -17.07 -45.28
N LYS A 130 12.90 -17.23 -44.10
CA LYS A 130 13.47 -16.94 -42.78
C LYS A 130 14.06 -15.53 -42.68
N THR A 131 13.37 -14.55 -43.27
CA THR A 131 13.82 -13.16 -43.33
C THR A 131 13.30 -12.38 -42.13
N TYR A 132 14.20 -11.66 -41.45
CA TYR A 132 13.91 -10.84 -40.27
C TYR A 132 14.12 -9.36 -40.56
N THR A 133 13.39 -8.51 -39.86
CA THR A 133 13.61 -7.06 -39.82
C THR A 133 13.98 -6.62 -38.41
N THR A 134 15.03 -5.80 -38.31
CA THR A 134 15.45 -5.18 -37.05
C THR A 134 14.76 -3.83 -36.86
N HIS A 135 14.31 -3.55 -35.64
CA HIS A 135 13.77 -2.26 -35.23
C HIS A 135 14.08 -1.98 -33.76
N SER A 136 13.92 -0.72 -33.36
CA SER A 136 14.02 -0.29 -31.97
C SER A 136 12.72 -0.56 -31.23
N GLU A 137 12.82 -1.21 -30.08
CA GLU A 137 11.67 -1.56 -29.24
C GLU A 137 11.90 -1.11 -27.78
N CYS A 138 10.95 -0.37 -27.22
CA CYS A 138 10.90 -0.03 -25.80
C CYS A 138 9.44 0.14 -25.38
N SER A 139 8.99 -0.68 -24.44
CA SER A 139 7.64 -0.66 -23.87
C SER A 139 7.64 -0.44 -22.36
N ILE A 140 8.72 0.16 -21.84
CA ILE A 140 8.88 0.46 -20.42
C ILE A 140 8.44 1.90 -20.17
N GLU A 141 7.37 2.06 -19.41
CA GLU A 141 6.79 3.36 -19.12
C GLU A 141 6.48 3.46 -17.62
N PHE A 142 6.82 4.60 -17.03
CA PHE A 142 6.25 5.06 -15.79
C PHE A 142 4.86 5.63 -16.05
N GLU A 143 4.02 5.49 -15.03
CA GLU A 143 2.77 6.22 -14.89
C GLU A 143 2.85 7.04 -13.60
N VAL A 144 2.22 8.22 -13.60
CA VAL A 144 2.15 9.07 -12.41
C VAL A 144 0.75 9.02 -11.86
N ASP A 145 0.67 8.76 -10.56
CA ASP A 145 -0.55 8.79 -9.77
C ASP A 145 -0.39 9.83 -8.64
N GLY A 146 -1.43 10.64 -8.43
CA GLY A 146 -1.39 11.87 -7.62
C GLY A 146 -1.77 13.14 -8.41
N PRO A 147 -1.62 14.34 -7.82
CA PRO A 147 -1.03 14.62 -6.51
C PRO A 147 -1.90 14.17 -5.34
N TYR A 148 -1.25 13.86 -4.22
CA TYR A 148 -1.88 13.40 -2.98
C TYR A 148 -1.89 14.49 -1.92
N LYS A 149 -2.85 14.41 -0.98
CA LYS A 149 -2.96 15.36 0.14
C LYS A 149 -1.88 15.15 1.19
N ALA A 150 -1.67 13.90 1.58
CA ALA A 150 -0.78 13.54 2.66
C ALA A 150 -0.26 12.12 2.49
N MET A 151 0.98 11.91 2.92
CA MET A 151 1.61 10.60 3.05
C MET A 151 2.25 10.49 4.44
N ILE A 152 1.96 9.40 5.14
CA ILE A 152 2.49 9.14 6.48
C ILE A 152 3.36 7.88 6.42
N ILE A 153 4.61 8.03 6.82
CA ILE A 153 5.62 6.97 6.84
C ILE A 153 6.12 6.82 8.29
N PRO A 154 6.02 5.63 8.89
CA PRO A 154 6.51 5.40 10.24
C PRO A 154 8.04 5.28 10.26
N ALA A 155 8.65 5.77 11.34
CA ALA A 155 10.08 5.56 11.62
C ALA A 155 10.31 4.20 12.31
N SER A 156 11.52 3.64 12.16
CA SER A 156 11.95 2.49 12.96
C SER A 156 12.24 2.90 14.40
N LYS A 157 12.19 1.91 15.31
CA LYS A 157 12.70 2.07 16.68
C LYS A 157 14.23 2.08 16.72
N GLU A 158 14.88 1.48 15.73
CA GLU A 158 16.33 1.42 15.60
C GLU A 158 16.83 2.62 14.79
N GLU A 159 17.84 3.31 15.33
CA GLU A 159 18.44 4.47 14.68
C GLU A 159 19.06 4.08 13.32
N GLY A 160 18.80 4.90 12.30
CA GLY A 160 19.32 4.69 10.95
C GLY A 160 18.61 3.59 10.14
N ILE A 161 17.62 2.89 10.70
CA ILE A 161 16.84 1.88 9.98
C ILE A 161 15.51 2.47 9.50
N LEU A 162 15.23 2.31 8.21
CA LEU A 162 13.92 2.65 7.64
C LEU A 162 13.01 1.43 7.61
N ILE A 163 11.75 1.61 8.00
CA ILE A 163 10.74 0.57 7.85
C ILE A 163 10.21 0.62 6.41
N LYS A 164 10.59 -0.38 5.62
CA LYS A 164 10.12 -0.50 4.24
C LYS A 164 8.67 -1.00 4.17
N LYS A 165 7.96 -0.62 3.11
CA LYS A 165 6.62 -1.10 2.75
C LYS A 165 5.55 -0.82 3.82
N ARG A 166 5.72 0.25 4.61
CA ARG A 166 4.70 0.73 5.55
C ARG A 166 4.42 2.20 5.31
N TYR A 167 3.22 2.51 4.81
CA TYR A 167 2.79 3.88 4.55
C TYR A 167 1.27 3.97 4.41
N VAL A 168 0.76 5.17 4.67
CA VAL A 168 -0.63 5.56 4.42
C VAL A 168 -0.63 6.80 3.53
N VAL A 169 -1.48 6.80 2.51
CA VAL A 169 -1.62 7.88 1.54
C VAL A 169 -3.07 8.31 1.46
N PHE A 170 -3.30 9.61 1.42
CA PHE A 170 -4.63 10.22 1.34
C PHE A 170 -4.79 11.04 0.07
N ASN A 171 -5.97 10.90 -0.56
CA ASN A 171 -6.41 11.71 -1.68
C ASN A 171 -6.67 13.16 -1.26
N VAL A 172 -6.76 14.05 -2.26
CA VAL A 172 -7.07 15.48 -2.06
C VAL A 172 -8.38 15.71 -1.31
N ASP A 173 -9.38 14.85 -1.53
CA ASP A 173 -10.67 14.88 -0.82
C ASP A 173 -10.61 14.36 0.62
N GLY A 174 -9.45 13.85 1.06
CA GLY A 174 -9.23 13.28 2.39
C GLY A 174 -9.59 11.80 2.51
N THR A 175 -10.02 11.14 1.43
CA THR A 175 -10.25 9.69 1.42
C THR A 175 -8.93 8.92 1.44
N LEU A 176 -8.96 7.71 1.99
CA LEU A 176 -7.82 6.81 2.02
C LEU A 176 -7.53 6.29 0.60
N ALA A 177 -6.36 6.64 0.05
CA ALA A 177 -5.93 6.19 -1.27
C ALA A 177 -5.24 4.82 -1.19
N GLU A 178 -4.20 4.72 -0.36
CA GLU A 178 -3.45 3.49 -0.16
C GLU A 178 -3.07 3.31 1.31
N LEU A 179 -3.15 2.06 1.78
CA LEU A 179 -2.68 1.66 3.09
C LEU A 179 -1.90 0.37 2.98
N LYS A 180 -0.61 0.42 3.25
CA LYS A 180 0.32 -0.68 3.02
C LYS A 180 1.10 -1.03 4.29
N GLY A 181 1.23 -2.34 4.54
CA GLY A 181 2.08 -2.92 5.59
C GLY A 181 1.63 -2.77 7.04
N PHE A 182 0.60 -1.98 7.33
CA PHE A 182 0.05 -1.84 8.69
C PHE A 182 -0.84 -3.01 9.12
N GLU A 183 -0.89 -3.23 10.44
CA GLU A 183 -1.57 -4.32 11.12
C GLU A 183 -3.07 -4.38 10.82
N ILE A 184 -3.72 -3.24 10.58
CA ILE A 184 -5.13 -3.15 10.16
C ILE A 184 -5.47 -4.02 8.93
N LYS A 185 -4.54 -4.20 7.99
CA LYS A 185 -4.73 -5.06 6.79
C LYS A 185 -4.24 -6.49 6.99
N ARG A 186 -3.58 -6.81 8.10
CA ARG A 186 -2.98 -8.14 8.34
C ARG A 186 -3.94 -9.04 9.11
N ARG A 187 -4.07 -10.30 8.68
CA ARG A 187 -4.83 -11.32 9.43
C ARG A 187 -4.05 -11.72 10.68
N GLY A 188 -4.75 -11.87 11.81
CA GLY A 188 -4.17 -12.35 13.07
C GLY A 188 -3.46 -11.35 13.97
N GLU A 189 -3.37 -10.08 13.56
CA GLU A 189 -2.87 -9.03 14.45
C GLU A 189 -3.92 -8.64 15.51
N LEU A 190 -3.44 -8.11 16.65
CA LEU A 190 -4.25 -7.70 17.78
C LEU A 190 -5.35 -6.73 17.35
N LYS A 191 -6.62 -7.09 17.64
CA LYS A 191 -7.78 -6.28 17.29
C LYS A 191 -7.70 -4.86 17.86
N LEU A 192 -7.12 -4.71 19.06
CA LEU A 192 -6.85 -3.42 19.69
C LEU A 192 -6.02 -2.49 18.77
N ILE A 193 -4.90 -3.00 18.26
CA ILE A 193 -3.99 -2.24 17.38
C ILE A 193 -4.69 -1.87 16.07
N LYS A 194 -5.54 -2.75 15.53
CA LYS A 194 -6.30 -2.46 14.31
C LYS A 194 -7.28 -1.30 14.49
N ILE A 195 -8.01 -1.30 15.62
CA ILE A 195 -8.97 -0.23 15.94
C ILE A 195 -8.20 1.07 16.21
N PHE A 196 -7.12 1.00 16.99
CA PHE A 196 -6.25 2.15 17.22
C PHE A 196 -5.75 2.78 15.91
N GLN A 197 -5.19 1.98 15.01
CA GLN A 197 -4.72 2.45 13.71
C GLN A 197 -5.83 3.08 12.86
N ALA A 198 -7.01 2.46 12.82
CA ALA A 198 -8.16 3.00 12.09
C ALA A 198 -8.56 4.38 12.62
N GLU A 199 -8.58 4.59 13.93
CA GLU A 199 -8.89 5.89 14.53
C GLU A 199 -7.77 6.93 14.38
N LEU A 200 -6.51 6.47 14.36
CA LEU A 200 -5.34 7.33 14.32
C LEU A 200 -5.13 7.96 12.95
N PHE A 201 -5.30 7.19 11.86
CA PHE A 201 -4.91 7.63 10.52
C PHE A 201 -5.68 8.87 10.05
N ASP A 202 -6.98 8.93 10.30
CA ASP A 202 -7.81 10.09 9.94
C ASP A 202 -7.40 11.37 10.69
N LYS A 203 -6.74 11.25 11.85
CA LYS A 203 -6.30 12.42 12.63
C LYS A 203 -5.08 13.12 12.06
N PHE A 204 -4.29 12.45 11.22
CA PHE A 204 -3.17 13.08 10.53
C PHE A 204 -3.60 14.15 9.52
N LEU A 205 -4.89 14.20 9.16
CA LEU A 205 -5.44 15.22 8.27
C LEU A 205 -5.91 16.49 8.98
N ASN A 206 -5.84 16.53 10.32
CA ASN A 206 -6.24 17.68 11.11
C ASN A 206 -5.05 18.60 11.41
N GLY A 207 -5.34 19.87 11.68
CA GLY A 207 -4.34 20.90 11.96
C GLY A 207 -3.92 21.66 10.71
N SER A 208 -3.50 22.91 10.91
CA SER A 208 -2.95 23.79 9.86
C SER A 208 -1.42 23.80 9.87
N THR A 209 -0.80 23.37 10.98
CA THR A 209 0.64 23.23 11.15
C THR A 209 1.00 21.78 11.51
N LEU A 210 2.28 21.43 11.36
CA LEU A 210 2.78 20.11 11.75
C LEU A 210 2.58 19.84 13.25
N GLU A 211 2.75 20.86 14.10
CA GLU A 211 2.55 20.77 15.55
C GLU A 211 1.08 20.52 15.91
N GLU A 212 0.15 21.21 15.26
CA GLU A 212 -1.29 20.99 15.45
C GLU A 212 -1.71 19.60 14.99
N CYS A 213 -1.16 19.12 13.88
CA CYS A 213 -1.37 17.76 13.37
C CYS A 213 -0.94 16.71 14.39
N TYR A 214 0.31 16.78 14.87
CA TYR A 214 0.79 15.84 15.89
C TYR A 214 0.04 15.99 17.22
N SER A 215 -0.41 17.19 17.58
CA SER A 215 -1.25 17.41 18.77
C SER A 215 -2.60 16.69 18.65
N ALA A 216 -3.26 16.76 17.48
CA ALA A 216 -4.52 16.06 17.24
C ALA A 216 -4.36 14.53 17.29
N VAL A 217 -3.25 14.01 16.76
CA VAL A 217 -2.89 12.59 16.82
C VAL A 217 -2.59 12.18 18.27
N ALA A 218 -1.86 13.00 19.03
CA ALA A 218 -1.51 12.74 20.43
C ALA A 218 -2.73 12.63 21.34
N VAL A 219 -3.80 13.39 21.10
CA VAL A 219 -5.06 13.26 21.85
C VAL A 219 -5.65 11.85 21.73
N VAL A 220 -5.63 11.26 20.53
CA VAL A 220 -6.09 9.88 20.33
C VAL A 220 -5.13 8.90 20.99
N ALA A 221 -3.81 9.07 20.82
CA ALA A 221 -2.81 8.21 21.44
C ALA A 221 -2.95 8.17 22.98
N ASN A 222 -3.03 9.33 23.63
CA ASN A 222 -3.20 9.45 25.08
C ASN A 222 -4.50 8.81 25.55
N ARG A 223 -5.60 9.00 24.82
CA ARG A 223 -6.87 8.32 25.14
C ARG A 223 -6.71 6.79 25.14
N TRP A 224 -5.95 6.23 24.22
CA TRP A 224 -5.69 4.79 24.18
C TRP A 224 -4.74 4.33 25.29
N LEU A 225 -3.75 5.15 25.67
CA LEU A 225 -2.92 4.90 26.83
C LEU A 225 -3.73 4.89 28.13
N ASP A 226 -4.63 5.86 28.31
CA ASP A 226 -5.53 5.93 29.48
C ASP A 226 -6.45 4.70 29.61
N LEU A 227 -6.77 4.02 28.50
CA LEU A 227 -7.53 2.77 28.50
C LEU A 227 -6.67 1.57 28.91
N LEU A 228 -5.36 1.62 28.63
CA LEU A 228 -4.42 0.57 28.99
C LEU A 228 -3.92 0.70 30.44
N ASP A 229 -3.80 1.93 30.93
CA ASP A 229 -3.38 2.25 32.30
C ASP A 229 -4.51 2.12 33.35
N GLN A 230 -5.59 1.38 33.02
CA GLN A 230 -6.66 1.11 33.98
C GLN A 230 -6.28 -0.01 34.93
N ASP A 231 -6.39 0.27 36.24
CA ASP A 231 -6.25 -0.74 37.28
C ASP A 231 -7.32 -1.84 37.16
N LEU A 232 -6.88 -3.09 37.24
CA LEU A 232 -7.75 -4.26 37.26
C LEU A 232 -8.65 -4.21 38.51
N PHE A 233 -9.90 -3.76 38.33
CA PHE A 233 -10.83 -3.57 39.44
C PHE A 233 -11.48 -4.89 39.91
N PHE A 234 -11.68 -5.84 39.00
CA PHE A 234 -12.27 -7.14 39.29
C PHE A 234 -11.76 -8.18 38.27
N SER A 235 -11.31 -9.33 38.77
CA SER A 235 -11.08 -10.53 37.97
C SER A 235 -12.00 -11.65 38.49
N PRO A 236 -12.53 -12.52 37.62
CA PRO A 236 -13.18 -13.74 38.05
C PRO A 236 -12.26 -14.56 38.98
N PRO A 237 -12.79 -15.31 39.95
CA PRO A 237 -12.00 -16.17 40.83
C PRO A 237 -11.08 -17.13 40.07
N ASP A 238 -11.51 -17.55 38.87
CA ASP A 238 -10.81 -18.50 38.01
C ASP A 238 -10.02 -17.83 36.86
N GLY A 239 -9.69 -16.54 36.96
CA GLY A 239 -8.82 -15.84 36.00
C GLY A 239 -9.47 -15.45 34.66
N GLY A 240 -10.72 -15.83 34.41
CA GLY A 240 -11.43 -15.52 33.16
C GLY A 240 -10.88 -16.29 31.95
N LEU A 241 -11.32 -15.91 30.74
CA LEU A 241 -10.89 -16.52 29.48
C LEU A 241 -9.67 -15.79 28.93
N ASP A 242 -8.51 -15.99 29.57
CA ASP A 242 -7.21 -15.58 29.05
C ASP A 242 -6.59 -16.71 28.18
N GLU A 243 -5.49 -16.46 27.45
CA GLU A 243 -4.84 -17.53 26.65
C GLU A 243 -4.34 -18.71 27.50
N SER A 244 -4.12 -18.50 28.80
CA SER A 244 -3.78 -19.54 29.77
C SER A 244 -4.94 -20.51 30.01
N ASN A 245 -6.18 -20.03 29.95
CA ASN A 245 -7.39 -20.73 30.43
C ASN A 245 -8.41 -21.09 29.34
N ILE A 246 -7.99 -21.13 28.07
CA ILE A 246 -8.83 -21.59 26.94
C ILE A 246 -8.68 -23.10 26.73
N SER A 247 -9.78 -23.79 26.42
CA SER A 247 -9.76 -25.21 26.03
C SER A 247 -8.87 -25.46 24.81
N LEU A 248 -8.30 -26.67 24.74
CA LEU A 248 -7.42 -27.07 23.63
C LEU A 248 -8.13 -26.98 22.26
N GLU A 249 -9.43 -27.27 22.21
CA GLU A 249 -10.22 -27.21 20.98
C GLU A 249 -10.37 -25.78 20.46
N GLU A 250 -10.64 -24.82 21.34
CA GLU A 250 -10.76 -23.40 20.98
C GLU A 250 -9.38 -22.79 20.67
N LYS A 251 -8.30 -23.22 21.36
CA LYS A 251 -6.91 -22.89 20.97
C LYS A 251 -6.61 -23.34 19.54
N LEU A 252 -6.93 -24.59 19.19
CA LEU A 252 -6.73 -25.16 17.86
C LEU A 252 -7.64 -24.51 16.80
N ARG A 253 -8.86 -24.10 17.15
CA ARG A 253 -9.75 -23.35 16.25
C ARG A 253 -9.18 -21.96 15.94
N ARG A 254 -8.71 -21.24 16.96
CA ARG A 254 -8.07 -19.92 16.82
C ARG A 254 -6.77 -20.00 16.06
N GLU A 255 -5.96 -21.02 16.32
CA GLU A 255 -4.73 -21.29 15.57
C GLU A 255 -5.03 -21.55 14.08
N ARG A 256 -6.01 -22.40 13.77
CA ARG A 256 -6.47 -22.64 12.39
C ARG A 256 -7.00 -21.38 11.71
N SER A 257 -7.64 -20.50 12.47
CA SER A 257 -8.18 -19.22 11.98
C SER A 257 -7.14 -18.09 12.00
N ARG A 258 -5.94 -18.36 12.52
CA ARG A 258 -4.88 -17.37 12.80
C ARG A 258 -5.39 -16.18 13.59
N GLU A 259 -6.27 -16.38 14.56
CA GLU A 259 -6.79 -15.33 15.43
C GLU A 259 -5.95 -15.27 16.71
N ARG A 260 -5.13 -14.22 16.86
CA ARG A 260 -4.53 -13.88 18.16
C ARG A 260 -5.37 -12.79 18.80
N GLY A 261 -6.10 -13.15 19.85
CA GLY A 261 -6.92 -12.23 20.61
C GLY A 261 -6.77 -12.54 22.09
N LEU A 262 -6.58 -11.49 22.89
CA LEU A 262 -6.92 -11.53 24.31
C LEU A 262 -8.37 -12.05 24.36
N GLY A 263 -8.67 -13.13 25.08
CA GLY A 263 -9.96 -13.87 25.01
C GLY A 263 -11.22 -13.10 25.42
N VAL A 264 -11.15 -11.78 25.42
CA VAL A 264 -12.20 -10.81 25.60
C VAL A 264 -12.90 -10.54 24.25
N THR A 265 -14.10 -11.09 24.08
CA THR A 265 -14.89 -10.92 22.85
C THR A 265 -15.98 -9.86 22.95
N ARG A 266 -16.27 -9.33 24.15
CA ARG A 266 -17.32 -8.33 24.36
C ARG A 266 -16.90 -7.34 25.48
N TYR A 267 -17.24 -6.07 25.31
CA TYR A 267 -17.06 -4.99 26.29
C TYR A 267 -18.37 -4.21 26.41
N GLU A 268 -18.76 -3.86 27.64
CA GLU A 268 -19.87 -2.98 27.93
C GLU A 268 -19.40 -1.83 28.83
N TRP A 269 -19.87 -0.61 28.54
CA TRP A 269 -19.56 0.56 29.34
C TRP A 269 -20.59 0.70 30.45
N VAL A 270 -20.15 0.70 31.71
CA VAL A 270 -21.04 1.00 32.84
C VAL A 270 -20.93 2.50 33.16
N LYS A 271 -22.07 3.19 33.17
CA LYS A 271 -22.15 4.55 33.71
C LYS A 271 -22.18 4.47 35.24
N THR A 272 -21.03 4.68 35.86
CA THR A 272 -20.89 4.79 37.32
C THR A 272 -21.13 6.24 37.77
N ILE A 273 -21.57 6.40 39.02
CA ILE A 273 -21.89 7.70 39.65
C ILE A 273 -20.63 8.58 39.86
N SER A 274 -19.43 7.99 39.77
CA SER A 274 -18.15 8.71 39.80
C SER A 274 -17.69 9.10 38.40
N LYS A 275 -16.94 10.20 38.25
CA LYS A 275 -16.44 10.75 36.98
C LYS A 275 -15.53 9.81 36.15
N LYS A 276 -15.31 8.55 36.56
CA LYS A 276 -14.50 7.56 35.84
C LYS A 276 -15.41 6.69 34.96
N LYS A 277 -15.17 6.67 33.65
CA LYS A 277 -15.81 5.71 32.73
C LYS A 277 -15.16 4.34 32.94
N THR A 278 -15.95 3.33 33.29
CA THR A 278 -15.47 1.98 33.59
C THR A 278 -15.71 1.07 32.39
N ILE A 279 -14.71 0.27 32.01
CA ILE A 279 -14.86 -0.79 31.02
C ILE A 279 -15.24 -2.08 31.74
N MET A 280 -16.42 -2.62 31.45
CA MET A 280 -16.81 -3.96 31.86
C MET A 280 -16.50 -4.92 30.72
N VAL A 281 -15.82 -6.02 31.03
CA VAL A 281 -15.44 -7.04 30.06
C VAL A 281 -16.31 -8.29 30.27
N PRO A 282 -17.43 -8.43 29.54
CA PRO A 282 -18.17 -9.69 29.50
C PRO A 282 -17.35 -10.81 28.87
N LEU A 283 -17.27 -11.91 29.61
CA LEU A 283 -16.68 -13.17 29.16
C LEU A 283 -17.63 -13.87 28.18
N PRO A 284 -17.14 -14.52 27.11
CA PRO A 284 -17.98 -15.40 26.32
C PRO A 284 -18.21 -16.72 27.05
N GLY A 285 -19.39 -16.90 27.65
CA GLY A 285 -19.78 -18.19 28.22
C GLY A 285 -21.25 -18.27 28.65
N GLY A 286 -22.09 -18.75 27.73
CA GLY A 286 -23.27 -19.56 28.06
C GLY A 286 -24.64 -18.98 27.71
N GLY A 287 -25.18 -19.34 26.53
CA GLY A 287 -26.61 -19.21 26.21
C GLY A 287 -27.08 -17.85 25.75
#